data_AF-A0A975S5V5-F1
#
_entry.id   AF-A0A975S5V5-F1
#
_cell.length_a   1.000
_cell.length_b   1.000
_cell.length_c   1.000
_cell.angle_alpha   90.00
_cell.angle_beta   90.00
_cell.angle_gamma   90.00
#
_symmetry.space_group_name_H-M   'P 1'
#
loop_
_entity.id
_entity.type
_entity.pdbx_description
1 polymer ?
#
loop_
_entity_poly.entity_id
_entity_poly.type
_entity_poly.pdbx_seq_one_letter_code
_entity_poly.pdbx_strand_id
1 'polypeptide(L)'
;MSETPAGHGCAGCPGNDEHPQSEAAESGKRPAAASVVTYPNGPLLVRGDFEIITPDGELVPRDRETVALCRCGGSAIKPYCDGTHKLMKFDTARRRPVPAPVAERSRPAGEEGNEEGTGEGDGSQSS
;
A
#
# COMPACT_ATOMS: atom_id res chain seq x y z
N MET A 1 -23.94 -36.44 -22.82
CA MET A 1 -24.89 -35.53 -22.14
C MET A 1 -24.09 -34.91 -21.02
N SER A 2 -23.33 -33.86 -21.31
CA SER A 2 -23.72 -32.45 -21.06
C SER A 2 -23.31 -32.07 -19.63
N GLU A 3 -22.54 -31.05 -19.26
CA GLU A 3 -21.95 -29.86 -19.89
C GLU A 3 -20.81 -29.37 -18.96
N THR A 4 -19.82 -28.67 -19.52
CA THR A 4 -18.75 -27.96 -18.80
C THR A 4 -19.20 -26.52 -18.48
N PRO A 5 -18.85 -25.94 -17.32
CA PRO A 5 -18.74 -24.49 -17.19
C PRO A 5 -17.28 -24.02 -17.12
N ALA A 6 -17.01 -23.04 -17.98
CA ALA A 6 -15.76 -22.35 -18.22
C ALA A 6 -15.18 -21.66 -16.98
N GLY A 7 -13.92 -21.98 -16.66
CA GLY A 7 -13.07 -21.13 -15.85
C GLY A 7 -12.70 -19.87 -16.64
N HIS A 8 -13.10 -18.70 -16.14
CA HIS A 8 -12.65 -17.42 -16.66
C HIS A 8 -11.18 -17.21 -16.31
N GLY A 9 -10.30 -17.72 -17.17
CA GLY A 9 -8.89 -17.39 -17.17
C GLY A 9 -8.74 -15.90 -17.49
N CYS A 10 -8.20 -15.14 -16.55
CA CYS A 10 -7.62 -13.84 -16.79
C CYS A 10 -6.46 -14.01 -17.79
N ALA A 11 -6.75 -13.86 -19.07
CA ALA A 11 -5.75 -13.73 -20.12
C ALA A 11 -5.58 -12.24 -20.42
N GLY A 12 -4.41 -11.69 -20.09
CA GLY A 12 -4.02 -10.37 -20.59
C GLY A 12 -3.38 -9.44 -19.57
N CYS A 13 -2.15 -9.75 -19.15
CA CYS A 13 -1.18 -8.70 -18.82
C CYS A 13 0.06 -8.89 -19.72
N PRO A 14 0.04 -8.39 -20.98
CA PRO A 14 1.26 -8.19 -21.74
C PRO A 14 1.96 -6.92 -21.22
N GLY A 15 3.27 -6.99 -21.04
CA GLY A 15 4.11 -5.85 -20.70
C GLY A 15 4.58 -5.86 -19.26
N ASN A 16 5.61 -6.67 -18.97
CA ASN A 16 6.65 -6.15 -18.10
C ASN A 16 7.68 -5.54 -19.06
N ASP A 17 7.64 -4.22 -19.16
CA ASP A 17 8.58 -3.38 -19.86
C ASP A 17 10.00 -3.72 -19.37
N GLU A 18 10.72 -4.40 -20.24
CA GLU A 18 12.18 -4.54 -20.19
C GLU A 18 12.76 -3.16 -19.94
N HIS A 19 13.18 -2.89 -18.71
CA HIS A 19 13.93 -1.68 -18.39
C HIS A 19 15.26 -1.75 -19.14
N PRO A 20 15.51 -0.89 -20.15
CA PRO A 20 16.79 -0.87 -20.82
C PRO A 20 17.81 -0.30 -19.83
N GLN A 21 18.72 -1.16 -19.35
CA GLN A 21 19.90 -0.69 -18.65
C GLN A 21 20.84 -0.09 -19.70
N SER A 22 20.72 1.22 -19.91
CA SER A 22 21.67 1.98 -20.72
C SER A 22 23.03 2.01 -20.03
N GLU A 23 23.99 1.35 -20.66
CA GLU A 23 25.41 1.35 -20.30
C GLU A 23 26.05 2.72 -20.62
N ALA A 24 26.78 3.29 -19.65
CA ALA A 24 28.09 3.93 -19.80
C ALA A 24 28.37 4.98 -18.69
N ALA A 25 29.18 4.60 -17.70
CA ALA A 25 30.36 5.37 -17.26
C ALA A 25 31.10 4.60 -16.16
N GLU A 26 32.31 4.17 -16.49
CA GLU A 26 33.25 3.47 -15.62
C GLU A 26 33.76 4.36 -14.45
N SER A 27 33.59 3.87 -13.22
CA SER A 27 34.60 3.93 -12.15
C SER A 27 34.15 3.04 -10.99
N GLY A 28 34.97 2.04 -10.65
CA GLY A 28 34.60 0.91 -9.80
C GLY A 28 34.25 1.25 -8.35
N LYS A 29 32.96 1.43 -8.08
CA LYS A 29 32.29 1.00 -6.84
C LYS A 29 30.83 0.79 -7.21
N ARG A 30 30.32 -0.46 -7.20
CA ARG A 30 28.86 -0.68 -7.21
C ARG A 30 28.32 0.18 -6.06
N PRO A 31 27.50 1.20 -6.31
CA PRO A 31 27.15 2.11 -5.25
C PRO A 31 26.42 1.30 -4.19
N ALA A 32 26.84 1.47 -2.94
CA ALA A 32 26.27 0.70 -1.85
C ALA A 32 24.76 0.95 -1.86
N ALA A 33 23.97 -0.14 -1.88
CA ALA A 33 22.52 -0.07 -1.92
C ALA A 33 22.00 0.94 -0.88
N ALA A 34 21.02 1.75 -1.27
CA ALA A 34 20.42 2.74 -0.39
C ALA A 34 19.98 2.07 0.92
N SER A 35 20.44 2.59 2.05
CA SER A 35 20.02 2.13 3.37
C SER A 35 19.30 3.25 4.10
N VAL A 36 18.14 2.92 4.67
CA VAL A 36 17.32 3.84 5.45
C VAL A 36 17.27 3.33 6.88
N VAL A 37 17.78 4.11 7.82
CA VAL A 37 17.80 3.77 9.25
C VAL A 37 16.88 4.71 10.01
N THR A 38 15.92 4.15 10.74
CA THR A 38 15.01 4.92 11.59
C THR A 38 15.64 5.17 12.96
N TYR A 39 15.89 6.43 13.32
CA TYR A 39 16.40 6.73 14.66
C TYR A 39 15.24 6.90 15.67
N PRO A 40 15.28 6.28 16.86
CA PRO A 40 14.24 6.46 17.88
C PRO A 40 14.03 7.95 18.19
N ASN A 41 12.77 8.41 18.19
CA ASN A 41 12.40 9.81 18.44
C ASN A 41 13.09 10.82 17.50
N GLY A 42 13.61 10.34 16.37
CA GLY A 42 14.50 11.10 15.51
C GLY A 42 14.21 10.94 14.01
N PRO A 43 15.11 11.48 13.18
CA PRO A 43 14.98 11.50 11.73
C PRO A 43 15.23 10.14 11.09
N LEU A 44 15.00 10.07 9.78
CA LEU A 44 15.41 8.96 8.93
C LEU A 44 16.82 9.25 8.39
N LEU A 45 17.78 8.39 8.70
CA LEU A 45 19.13 8.47 8.15
C LEU A 45 19.19 7.66 6.87
N VAL A 46 19.34 8.34 5.74
CA VAL A 46 19.48 7.69 4.42
C VAL A 46 20.94 7.77 3.98
N ARG A 47 21.49 6.65 3.51
CA ARG A 47 22.88 6.52 3.04
C ARG A 47 22.93 5.74 1.74
N GLY A 48 23.97 5.98 0.94
CA GLY A 48 24.23 5.27 -0.31
C GLY A 48 23.73 6.05 -1.53
N ASP A 49 23.42 5.34 -2.61
CA ASP A 49 22.86 5.97 -3.81
C ASP A 49 21.35 6.08 -3.73
N PHE A 50 20.83 7.30 -3.58
CA PHE A 50 19.40 7.56 -3.57
C PHE A 50 19.10 8.98 -4.03
N GLU A 51 18.03 9.17 -4.77
CA GLU A 51 17.56 10.49 -5.16
C GLU A 51 16.34 10.87 -4.31
N ILE A 52 16.23 12.16 -3.99
CA ILE A 52 15.04 12.69 -3.30
C ILE A 52 14.27 13.47 -4.36
N ILE A 53 13.07 13.02 -4.67
CA ILE A 53 12.21 13.61 -5.69
C ILE A 53 10.99 14.18 -4.99
N THR A 54 10.61 15.42 -5.31
CA THR A 54 9.37 16.03 -4.83
C THR A 54 8.15 15.39 -5.53
N PRO A 55 6.93 15.57 -5.00
CA PRO A 55 5.71 15.14 -5.71
C PRO A 55 5.59 15.73 -7.13
N ASP A 56 6.21 16.88 -7.36
CA ASP A 56 6.24 17.60 -8.64
C ASP A 56 7.31 17.07 -9.61
N GLY A 57 8.12 16.09 -9.18
CA GLY A 57 9.20 15.52 -9.99
C GLY A 57 10.53 16.28 -9.90
N GLU A 58 10.65 17.28 -9.03
CA GLU A 58 11.88 18.06 -8.86
C GLU A 58 12.88 17.31 -7.97
N LEU A 59 14.16 17.33 -8.36
CA LEU A 59 15.24 16.76 -7.56
C LEU A 59 15.61 17.69 -6.42
N VAL A 60 15.52 17.20 -5.18
CA VAL A 60 15.95 17.95 -4.00
C VAL A 60 17.47 17.83 -3.84
N PRO A 61 18.20 18.95 -3.74
CA PRO A 61 19.65 18.95 -3.72
C PRO A 61 20.20 18.29 -2.44
N ARG A 62 21.05 17.27 -2.60
CA ARG A 62 21.83 16.67 -1.51
C ARG A 62 23.28 17.11 -1.57
N ASP A 63 23.75 17.70 -0.48
CA ASP A 63 25.16 18.12 -0.33
C ASP A 63 26.05 16.98 0.20
N ARG A 64 25.46 15.89 0.70
CA ARG A 64 26.14 14.84 1.47
C ARG A 64 25.68 13.44 1.07
N GLU A 65 26.59 12.46 1.22
CA GLU A 65 26.32 11.03 1.04
C GLU A 65 25.31 10.46 2.05
N THR A 66 25.20 11.09 3.23
CA THR A 66 24.26 10.76 4.28
C THR A 66 23.37 11.94 4.54
N VAL A 67 22.06 11.74 4.43
CA VAL A 67 21.06 12.78 4.72
C VAL A 67 20.17 12.36 5.88
N ALA A 68 19.70 13.36 6.63
CA ALA A 68 18.71 13.17 7.67
C ALA A 68 17.37 13.76 7.20
N LEU A 69 16.39 12.89 6.92
CA LEU A 69 15.04 13.30 6.53
C LEU A 69 14.13 13.50 7.74
N CYS A 70 13.29 14.52 7.66
CA CYS A 70 12.31 14.84 8.70
C CYS A 70 11.24 13.75 8.78
N ARG A 71 11.05 13.21 9.98
CA ARG A 71 9.94 12.30 10.30
C ARG A 71 8.90 12.92 11.27
N CYS A 72 9.27 13.99 11.98
CA CYS A 72 8.42 14.61 12.99
C CYS A 72 7.44 15.67 12.46
N GLY A 73 7.55 16.07 11.19
CA GLY A 73 6.71 17.10 10.57
C GLY A 73 7.03 18.56 10.96
N GLY A 74 7.82 18.78 12.01
CA GLY A 74 8.13 20.12 12.53
C GLY A 74 9.33 20.83 11.91
N SER A 75 10.06 20.19 11.00
CA SER A 75 11.24 20.84 10.41
C SER A 75 10.88 22.07 9.59
N ALA A 76 11.69 23.12 9.71
CA ALA A 76 11.61 24.32 8.86
C ALA A 76 12.26 24.14 7.48
N ILE A 77 13.13 23.14 7.31
CA ILE A 77 13.92 22.90 6.09
C ILE A 77 13.51 21.59 5.38
N LYS A 78 12.21 21.31 5.31
CA LYS A 78 11.69 20.07 4.69
C LYS A 78 12.25 19.91 3.27
N PRO A 79 12.63 18.69 2.87
CA PRO A 79 12.42 17.40 3.56
C PRO A 79 13.47 17.05 4.64
N TYR A 80 14.43 17.92 4.92
CA TYR A 80 15.53 17.65 5.86
C TYR A 80 15.17 17.85 7.32
N CYS A 81 15.95 17.25 8.22
CA CYS A 81 15.84 17.42 9.66
C CYS A 81 16.76 18.56 10.17
N ASP A 82 16.16 19.55 10.83
CA ASP A 82 16.82 20.68 11.53
C ASP A 82 17.05 20.45 13.03
N GLY A 83 16.51 19.36 13.59
CA GLY A 83 16.56 19.08 15.03
C GLY A 83 15.29 19.44 15.79
N THR A 84 14.27 20.00 15.13
CA THR A 84 12.98 20.35 15.76
C THR A 84 12.29 19.17 16.43
N HIS A 85 12.59 17.93 16.02
CA HIS A 85 12.12 16.71 16.69
C HIS A 85 12.48 16.66 18.19
N LYS A 86 13.63 17.22 18.60
CA LYS A 86 14.04 17.27 20.01
C LYS A 86 13.20 18.28 20.80
N LEU A 87 12.95 19.45 20.20
CA LEU A 87 12.19 20.53 20.83
C LEU A 87 10.74 20.12 21.06
N MET A 88 10.12 19.46 20.07
CA MET A 88 8.73 19.01 20.16
C MET A 88 8.56 17.67 20.90
N LYS A 89 9.64 17.09 21.43
CA LYS A 89 9.63 15.77 22.10
C LYS A 89 8.94 14.70 21.26
N PHE A 90 9.31 14.63 19.98
CA PHE A 90 8.73 13.67 19.04
C PHE A 90 8.91 12.24 19.60
N ASP A 91 7.81 11.53 19.82
CA ASP A 91 7.82 10.20 20.40
C ASP A 91 7.38 9.17 19.38
N THR A 92 8.27 8.24 19.06
CA THR A 92 8.02 7.15 18.09
C THR A 92 7.64 5.85 18.76
N ALA A 93 7.73 5.78 20.09
CA ALA A 93 7.35 4.61 20.87
C ALA A 93 5.84 4.56 21.13
N ARG A 94 5.15 5.71 21.08
CA ARG A 94 3.69 5.82 21.14
C ARG A 94 3.05 5.27 19.87
N ARG A 95 3.03 3.93 19.78
CA ARG A 95 2.20 3.22 18.81
C ARG A 95 0.73 3.42 19.21
N ARG A 96 -0.07 4.02 18.33
CA ARG A 96 -1.53 3.94 18.49
C ARG A 96 -1.90 2.44 18.42
N PRO A 97 -2.66 1.91 19.38
CA PRO A 97 -3.15 0.54 19.27
C PRO A 97 -3.88 0.40 17.94
N VAL A 98 -3.49 -0.58 17.14
CA VAL A 98 -4.28 -0.96 15.97
C VAL A 98 -5.59 -1.50 16.55
N PRO A 99 -6.75 -0.90 16.23
CA PRO A 99 -8.02 -1.46 16.70
C PRO A 99 -8.09 -2.92 16.22
N ALA A 100 -8.63 -3.81 17.07
CA ALA A 100 -8.85 -5.19 16.69
C ALA A 100 -9.59 -5.23 15.33
N PRO A 101 -9.27 -6.19 14.45
CA PRO A 101 -9.97 -6.31 13.17
C PRO A 101 -11.47 -6.33 13.45
N VAL A 102 -12.20 -5.39 12.85
CA VAL A 102 -13.65 -5.40 12.91
C VAL A 102 -14.08 -6.70 12.22
N ALA A 103 -14.63 -7.63 12.99
CA ALA A 103 -15.14 -8.88 12.45
C ALA A 103 -16.07 -8.53 11.28
N GLU A 104 -15.76 -9.06 10.11
CA GLU A 104 -16.49 -8.80 8.87
C GLU A 104 -17.97 -9.04 9.14
N ARG A 105 -18.77 -7.96 9.10
CA ARG A 105 -20.21 -8.06 9.33
C ARG A 105 -20.75 -8.91 8.18
N SER A 106 -21.05 -10.17 8.46
CA SER A 106 -21.55 -11.11 7.47
C SER A 106 -22.75 -10.48 6.78
N ARG A 107 -22.64 -10.34 5.45
CA ARG A 107 -23.77 -10.02 4.59
C ARG A 107 -24.83 -11.12 4.85
N PRO A 108 -26.07 -10.80 5.28
CA PRO A 108 -27.07 -11.84 5.37
C PRO A 108 -27.29 -12.41 3.97
N ALA A 109 -27.08 -13.72 3.82
CA ALA A 109 -27.53 -14.47 2.67
C ALA A 109 -29.05 -14.37 2.58
N GLY A 110 -29.56 -14.29 1.35
CA GLY A 110 -30.94 -13.95 1.04
C GLY A 110 -31.98 -14.84 1.70
N GLU A 111 -33.14 -14.21 1.90
CA GLU A 111 -34.44 -14.77 2.24
C GLU A 111 -34.78 -15.95 1.32
N GLU A 112 -34.78 -17.16 1.88
CA GLU A 112 -35.33 -18.36 1.26
C GLU A 112 -36.85 -18.33 1.40
N GLY A 113 -37.53 -17.92 0.31
CA GLY A 113 -38.98 -18.01 0.18
C GLY A 113 -39.42 -19.47 0.16
N ASN A 114 -40.13 -19.90 1.21
CA ASN A 114 -40.84 -21.17 1.24
C ASN A 114 -42.17 -21.02 0.48
N GLU A 115 -42.16 -21.30 -0.82
CA GLU A 115 -43.38 -21.54 -1.60
C GLU A 115 -43.96 -22.91 -1.22
N GLU A 116 -44.73 -22.96 -0.14
CA GLU A 116 -45.65 -24.09 0.11
C GLU A 116 -46.87 -23.96 -0.79
N GLY A 117 -46.75 -24.54 -1.98
CA GLY A 117 -47.88 -24.89 -2.83
C GLY A 117 -48.77 -25.92 -2.13
N THR A 118 -49.94 -25.49 -1.68
CA THR A 118 -51.06 -26.39 -1.39
C THR A 118 -52.07 -26.26 -2.51
N GLY A 119 -52.36 -27.40 -3.12
CA GLY A 119 -52.97 -27.52 -4.44
C GLY A 119 -54.42 -27.07 -4.53
N GLU A 120 -54.73 -26.57 -5.72
CA GLU A 120 -56.06 -26.56 -6.33
C GLU A 120 -56.76 -27.93 -6.21
N GLY A 121 -58.02 -27.87 -5.81
CA GLY A 121 -58.94 -28.99 -5.66
C GLY A 121 -60.33 -28.54 -6.08
N ASP A 122 -60.48 -28.31 -7.37
CA ASP A 122 -61.71 -27.97 -8.09
C ASP A 122 -62.73 -29.12 -8.04
N GLY A 123 -63.48 -29.17 -6.94
CA GLY A 123 -64.68 -29.98 -6.80
C GLY A 123 -65.88 -29.31 -7.45
N SER A 124 -66.01 -29.48 -8.76
CA SER A 124 -67.26 -29.20 -9.49
C SER A 124 -68.40 -30.07 -8.97
N GLN A 125 -69.47 -29.48 -8.43
CA GLN A 125 -70.83 -30.05 -8.57
C GLN A 125 -71.88 -28.95 -8.71
N SER A 126 -72.45 -28.91 -9.91
CA SER A 126 -73.68 -28.21 -10.31
C SER A 126 -74.91 -28.91 -9.73
N SER A 127 -75.88 -28.15 -9.22
CA SER A 127 -77.34 -28.31 -9.44
C SER A 127 -78.11 -27.20 -8.72
#